data_AF-A0A848NRV2-F1
#
_entry.id   AF-A0A848NRV2-F1
#
_cell.length_a   1.000
_cell.length_b   1.000
_cell.length_c   1.000
_cell.angle_alpha   90.00
_cell.angle_beta   90.00
_cell.angle_gamma   90.00
#
_symmetry.space_group_name_H-M   'P 1'
#
loop_
_entity.id
_entity.type
_entity.pdbx_description
1 polymer ?
#
loop_
_entity_poly.entity_id
_entity_poly.type
_entity_poly.pdbx_seq_one_letter_code
_entity_poly.pdbx_strand_id
1 'polypeptide(L)'
;MSLLETAALTLVSPALLAGDNNPATNPCLDCGACCSHFRVSFYIGELAGENGGQVPLDLVTQMSPLRACMKGTEMGGGRCISLRGELGRPGIHGAIYENRPTPCREFDIW
;
A
#
# COMPACT_ATOMS: atom_id res chain seq x y z
N MET A 1 -4.01 17.34 -44.05
CA MET A 1 -3.07 16.24 -43.83
C MET A 1 -2.57 16.35 -42.39
N SER A 2 -3.34 15.80 -41.44
CA SER A 2 -2.97 15.78 -40.01
C SER A 2 -2.52 14.37 -39.70
N LEU A 3 -1.22 14.19 -39.47
CA LEU A 3 -0.64 12.92 -39.05
C LEU A 3 -1.00 12.72 -37.58
N LEU A 4 -1.89 11.77 -37.28
CA LEU A 4 -2.10 11.29 -35.93
C LEU A 4 -0.87 10.46 -35.55
N GLU A 5 -0.05 10.96 -34.61
CA GLU A 5 1.02 10.21 -33.97
C GLU A 5 0.41 9.03 -33.21
N THR A 6 0.53 7.84 -33.78
CA THR A 6 0.31 6.58 -33.07
C THR A 6 1.42 6.43 -32.05
N ALA A 7 1.17 6.89 -30.81
CA ALA A 7 2.01 6.54 -29.68
C ALA A 7 2.05 5.01 -29.57
N ALA A 8 3.22 4.42 -29.84
CA ALA A 8 3.42 3.00 -29.71
C ALA A 8 3.19 2.61 -28.24
N LEU A 9 2.08 1.93 -27.94
CA LEU A 9 1.94 1.21 -26.69
C LEU A 9 3.00 0.11 -26.70
N THR A 10 4.10 0.34 -25.97
CA THR A 10 5.04 -0.74 -25.65
C THR A 10 4.30 -1.72 -24.77
N LEU A 11 3.90 -2.86 -25.34
CA LEU A 11 3.39 -4.01 -24.61
C LEU A 11 4.50 -4.49 -23.67
N VAL A 12 4.38 -4.16 -22.39
CA VAL A 12 5.27 -4.68 -21.35
C VAL A 12 4.94 -6.16 -21.20
N SER A 13 5.93 -7.03 -21.43
CA SER A 13 5.77 -8.47 -21.24
C SER A 13 5.39 -8.77 -19.79
N PRO A 14 4.45 -9.70 -19.50
CA PRO A 14 4.08 -10.08 -18.14
C PRO A 14 5.29 -10.50 -17.29
N ALA A 15 6.34 -11.03 -17.91
CA ALA A 15 7.58 -11.42 -17.25
C ALA A 15 8.39 -10.23 -16.70
N LEU A 16 8.19 -9.01 -17.21
CA LEU A 16 8.79 -7.80 -16.65
C LEU A 16 7.97 -7.24 -15.48
N LEU A 17 6.70 -7.62 -15.37
CA LEU A 17 5.82 -7.30 -14.24
C LEU A 17 5.90 -8.35 -13.14
N ALA A 18 6.31 -9.57 -13.47
CA ALA A 18 6.69 -10.57 -12.49
C ALA A 18 7.98 -10.09 -11.83
N GLY A 19 7.89 -9.62 -10.59
CA GLY A 19 9.07 -9.30 -9.80
C GLY A 19 10.00 -10.50 -9.68
N ASP A 20 11.22 -10.21 -9.24
CA ASP A 20 12.21 -11.24 -8.92
C ASP A 20 11.60 -12.20 -7.91
N ASN A 21 11.46 -13.50 -8.26
CA ASN A 21 10.89 -14.51 -7.35
C ASN A 21 11.82 -14.87 -6.17
N ASN A 22 12.48 -13.86 -5.61
CA ASN A 22 13.45 -13.95 -4.56
C ASN A 22 12.71 -13.71 -3.24
N PRO A 23 12.51 -14.73 -2.40
CA PRO A 23 11.76 -14.60 -1.14
C PRO A 23 12.38 -13.60 -0.13
N ALA A 24 13.54 -13.02 -0.45
CA ALA A 24 14.13 -11.91 0.29
C ALA A 24 13.62 -10.50 -0.15
N THR A 25 12.97 -10.37 -1.31
CA THR A 25 12.54 -9.09 -1.89
C THR A 25 11.08 -8.81 -1.53
N ASN A 26 10.85 -7.85 -0.64
CA ASN A 26 9.50 -7.51 -0.20
C ASN A 26 8.95 -6.30 -0.99
N PRO A 27 7.81 -6.41 -1.71
CA PRO A 27 7.25 -5.30 -2.50
C PRO A 27 7.04 -4.03 -1.70
N CYS A 28 6.64 -4.19 -0.45
CA CYS A 28 6.33 -3.08 0.43
C CYS A 28 7.58 -2.29 0.85
N LEU A 29 8.78 -2.85 0.63
CA LEU A 29 10.06 -2.23 0.91
C LEU A 29 10.70 -1.51 -0.30
N ASP A 30 10.11 -1.66 -1.48
CA ASP A 30 10.67 -1.14 -2.75
C ASP A 30 9.67 -0.34 -3.61
N CYS A 31 8.36 -0.64 -3.56
CA CYS A 31 7.37 0.01 -4.43
C CYS A 31 6.50 1.08 -3.74
N GLY A 32 5.98 0.79 -2.54
CA GLY A 32 5.05 1.66 -1.81
C GLY A 32 3.66 1.86 -2.45
N ALA A 33 3.33 1.14 -3.53
CA ALA A 33 2.14 1.38 -4.34
C ALA A 33 0.83 1.24 -3.56
N CYS A 34 0.73 0.23 -2.68
CA CYS A 34 -0.49 0.02 -1.89
C CYS A 34 -0.78 1.19 -0.94
N CYS A 35 0.27 1.78 -0.36
CA CYS A 35 0.20 2.90 0.56
C CYS A 35 -0.02 4.25 -0.14
N SER A 36 0.11 4.34 -1.47
CA SER A 36 -0.05 5.59 -2.22
C SER A 36 -1.26 5.62 -3.14
N HIS A 37 -1.97 4.51 -3.31
CA HIS A 37 -3.03 4.39 -4.30
C HIS A 37 -4.32 3.81 -3.75
N PHE A 38 -4.25 2.77 -2.92
CA PHE A 38 -5.46 2.11 -2.42
C PHE A 38 -5.91 2.69 -1.09
N ARG A 39 -7.23 2.66 -0.87
CA ARG A 39 -7.77 2.84 0.47
C ARG A 39 -7.49 1.59 1.30
N VAL A 40 -6.68 1.74 2.34
CA VAL A 40 -6.33 0.63 3.23
C VAL A 40 -7.39 0.53 4.32
N SER A 41 -8.54 -0.09 4.00
CA SER A 41 -9.65 -0.32 4.93
C SER A 41 -9.55 -1.68 5.62
N PHE A 42 -9.79 -1.73 6.92
CA PHE A 42 -9.68 -2.96 7.73
C PHE A 42 -10.67 -2.96 8.90
N TYR A 43 -10.76 -4.08 9.63
CA TYR A 43 -11.71 -4.24 10.74
C TYR A 43 -11.22 -3.51 12.00
N ILE A 44 -12.13 -2.87 12.74
CA ILE A 44 -11.75 -2.09 13.94
C ILE A 44 -11.10 -2.93 15.04
N GLY A 45 -11.29 -4.24 15.07
CA GLY A 45 -10.63 -5.13 16.03
C GLY A 45 -9.12 -5.26 15.86
N GLU A 46 -8.55 -4.74 14.76
CA GLU A 46 -7.10 -4.68 14.56
C GLU A 46 -6.48 -3.41 15.17
N LEU A 47 -7.30 -2.44 15.57
CA LEU A 47 -6.84 -1.21 16.24
C LEU A 47 -6.29 -1.53 17.62
N ALA A 48 -5.14 -0.97 17.96
CA ALA A 48 -4.56 -1.09 19.29
C ALA A 48 -5.49 -0.50 20.35
N GLY A 49 -5.77 -1.28 21.39
CA GLY A 49 -6.57 -0.85 22.54
C GLY A 49 -6.86 -2.00 23.49
N GLU A 50 -7.85 -1.80 24.37
CA GLU A 50 -8.23 -2.78 25.39
C GLU A 50 -8.78 -4.09 24.80
N ASN A 51 -9.35 -4.02 23.58
CA ASN A 51 -9.96 -5.15 22.89
C ASN A 51 -8.96 -5.98 22.05
N GLY A 52 -7.65 -5.70 22.17
CA GLY A 52 -6.60 -6.32 21.36
C GLY A 52 -6.16 -5.43 20.19
N GLY A 53 -5.61 -6.05 19.15
CA GLY A 53 -5.10 -5.34 17.98
C GLY A 53 -3.72 -4.70 18.19
N GLN A 54 -3.19 -4.11 17.12
CA GLN A 54 -1.83 -3.53 17.11
C GLN A 54 -1.72 -2.24 16.30
N VAL A 55 -2.70 -1.90 15.46
CA VAL A 55 -2.64 -0.74 14.58
C VAL A 55 -2.86 0.55 15.40
N PRO A 56 -1.92 1.51 15.42
CA PRO A 56 -2.05 2.70 16.26
C PRO A 56 -3.25 3.60 15.88
N LEU A 57 -4.00 4.02 16.90
CA LEU A 57 -5.20 4.86 16.74
C LEU A 57 -4.92 6.20 16.04
N ASP A 58 -3.76 6.79 16.27
CA ASP A 58 -3.40 8.10 15.69
C ASP A 58 -3.20 8.06 14.17
N LEU A 59 -2.96 6.86 13.62
CA LEU A 59 -2.68 6.64 12.20
C LEU A 59 -3.89 6.19 11.39
N VAL A 60 -5.07 6.19 12.00
CA VAL A 60 -6.30 5.70 11.36
C VAL A 60 -7.38 6.76 11.33
N THR A 61 -8.34 6.56 10.44
CA THR A 61 -9.58 7.33 10.35
C THR A 61 -10.74 6.33 10.39
N GLN A 62 -11.68 6.52 11.32
CA GLN A 62 -12.87 5.67 11.41
C GLN A 62 -13.80 5.94 10.23
N MET A 63 -14.20 4.89 9.51
CA MET A 63 -15.04 4.97 8.32
C MET A 63 -16.49 4.56 8.59
N SER A 64 -16.68 3.59 9.47
CA SER A 64 -17.99 3.11 9.91
C SER A 64 -17.89 2.52 11.32
N PRO A 65 -19.00 2.08 11.94
CA PRO A 65 -18.94 1.47 13.27
C PRO A 65 -18.03 0.25 13.37
N LEU A 66 -17.81 -0.48 12.27
CA LEU A 66 -17.01 -1.72 12.26
C LEU A 66 -15.77 -1.64 11.36
N ARG A 67 -15.52 -0.51 10.68
CA ARG A 67 -14.37 -0.36 9.77
C ARG A 67 -13.59 0.93 10.03
N ALA A 68 -12.28 0.82 9.98
CA ALA A 68 -11.35 1.94 9.93
C ALA A 68 -10.52 1.86 8.64
N CYS A 69 -9.82 2.94 8.31
CA CYS A 69 -8.79 2.92 7.29
C CYS A 69 -7.54 3.65 7.74
N MET A 70 -6.41 3.38 7.09
CA MET A 70 -5.19 4.15 7.30
C MET A 70 -5.42 5.60 6.88
N LYS A 71 -5.05 6.54 7.76
CA LYS A 71 -5.21 7.98 7.53
C LYS A 71 -4.40 8.43 6.30
N GLY A 72 -5.00 9.29 5.49
CA GLY A 72 -4.47 9.72 4.19
C GLY A 72 -4.88 8.83 3.01
N THR A 73 -5.59 7.73 3.26
CA THR A 73 -6.09 6.83 2.20
C THR A 73 -7.61 6.83 2.05
N GLU A 74 -8.32 7.69 2.78
CA GLU A 74 -9.79 7.68 2.97
C GLU A 74 -10.58 7.61 1.66
N MET A 75 -10.12 8.32 0.63
CA MET A 75 -10.78 8.41 -0.68
C MET A 75 -10.16 7.48 -1.73
N GLY A 76 -9.08 6.77 -1.42
CA GLY A 76 -8.19 6.20 -2.43
C GLY A 76 -7.42 7.30 -3.19
N GLY A 77 -6.38 6.91 -3.93
CA GLY A 77 -5.48 7.82 -4.62
C GLY A 77 -4.66 8.75 -3.71
N GLY A 78 -4.75 8.56 -2.39
CA GLY A 78 -4.05 9.34 -1.37
C GLY A 78 -2.83 8.62 -0.83
N ARG A 79 -1.92 9.39 -0.22
CA ARG A 79 -0.70 8.87 0.39
C ARG A 79 -0.92 8.62 1.88
N CYS A 80 -0.82 7.35 2.30
CA CYS A 80 -0.86 6.94 3.69
C CYS A 80 0.16 7.74 4.52
N ILE A 81 -0.29 8.28 5.65
CA ILE A 81 0.57 9.13 6.49
C ILE A 81 1.69 8.35 7.17
N SER A 82 1.60 7.03 7.26
CA SER A 82 2.68 6.19 7.81
C SER A 82 3.80 5.95 6.79
N LEU A 83 3.57 6.17 5.49
CA LEU A 83 4.56 5.88 4.45
C LEU A 83 5.79 6.80 4.56
N ARG A 84 6.98 6.19 4.54
CA ARG A 84 8.30 6.82 4.58
C ARG A 84 9.07 6.44 3.32
N GLY A 85 9.91 7.34 2.84
CA GLY A 85 10.64 7.15 1.58
C GLY A 85 9.88 7.66 0.34
N GLU A 86 10.50 7.42 -0.81
CA GLU A 86 10.05 7.83 -2.15
C GLU A 86 9.47 6.63 -2.91
N LEU A 87 8.39 6.85 -3.67
CA LEU A 87 7.71 5.78 -4.40
C LEU A 87 8.65 5.13 -5.42
N GLY A 88 8.65 3.79 -5.47
CA GLY A 88 9.52 3.02 -6.37
C GLY A 88 11.02 3.07 -6.03
N ARG A 89 11.40 3.58 -4.84
CA ARG A 89 12.80 3.59 -4.39
C ARG A 89 13.01 2.58 -3.26
N PRO A 90 14.17 1.88 -3.24
CA PRO A 90 14.52 0.99 -2.15
C PRO A 90 14.49 1.70 -0.79
N GLY A 91 13.98 1.01 0.22
CA GLY A 91 13.84 1.53 1.58
C GLY A 91 12.55 2.31 1.82
N ILE A 92 11.62 2.36 0.86
CA ILE A 92 10.25 2.81 1.12
C ILE A 92 9.57 1.87 2.11
N HIS A 93 8.88 2.37 3.13
CA HIS A 93 8.18 1.50 4.08
C HIS A 93 7.13 2.28 4.89
N GLY A 94 6.16 1.58 5.46
CA GLY A 94 5.31 2.16 6.49
C GLY A 94 6.06 2.28 7.81
N ALA A 95 5.95 3.41 8.51
CA ALA A 95 6.55 3.65 9.82
C ALA A 95 6.10 2.66 10.91
N ILE A 96 4.99 1.96 10.68
CA ILE A 96 4.43 0.94 11.56
C ILE A 96 4.53 -0.46 10.92
N TYR A 97 5.67 -0.77 10.29
CA TYR A 97 5.84 -1.99 9.50
C TYR A 97 5.43 -3.25 10.28
N GLU A 98 5.82 -3.38 11.54
CA GLU A 98 5.48 -4.55 12.37
C GLU A 98 4.03 -4.55 12.85
N ASN A 99 3.40 -3.38 12.96
CA ASN A 99 2.03 -3.19 13.45
C ASN A 99 1.02 -2.94 12.32
N ARG A 100 1.35 -3.35 11.09
CA ARG A 100 0.50 -3.19 9.91
C ARG A 100 -0.85 -3.91 10.06
N PRO A 101 -1.95 -3.34 9.55
CA PRO A 101 -3.23 -4.04 9.43
C PRO A 101 -3.13 -5.16 8.40
N THR A 102 -4.10 -6.08 8.43
CA THR A 102 -4.17 -7.27 7.57
C THR A 102 -4.05 -6.95 6.08
N PRO A 103 -4.74 -5.95 5.50
CA PRO A 103 -4.61 -5.62 4.08
C PRO A 103 -3.18 -5.22 3.66
N CYS A 104 -2.36 -4.73 4.59
CA CYS A 104 -0.95 -4.42 4.32
C CYS A 104 -0.01 -5.63 4.39
N ARG A 105 -0.55 -6.83 4.65
CA ARG A 105 0.17 -8.11 4.74
C ARG A 105 -0.29 -9.12 3.70
N GLU A 106 -1.39 -8.85 3.01
CA GLU A 106 -2.00 -9.76 2.02
C GLU A 106 -1.25 -9.84 0.68
N PHE A 107 -0.19 -9.04 0.48
CA PHE A 107 0.59 -9.08 -0.73
C PHE A 107 1.76 -10.04 -0.61
N ASP A 108 1.89 -10.91 -1.61
CA ASP A 108 2.98 -11.86 -1.70
C ASP A 108 4.33 -11.13 -1.74
N ILE A 109 5.31 -11.75 -1.08
CA ILE A 109 6.73 -11.44 -1.27
C ILE A 109 7.09 -12.02 -2.63
N TRP A 110 7.79 -11.27 -3.48
CA TRP A 110 8.09 -11.70 -4.84
C TRP A 110 8.96 -12.96 -4.76
#